data_AF-A0A1N7HWN2-F1
#
_entry.id   AF-A0A1N7HWN2-F1
#
_cell.length_a   1.000
_cell.length_b   1.000
_cell.length_c   1.000
_cell.angle_alpha   90.00
_cell.angle_beta   90.00
_cell.angle_gamma   90.00
#
_symmetry.space_group_name_H-M   'P 1'
#
loop_
_entity.id
_entity.type
_entity.pdbx_description
1 polymer ?
#
loop_
_entity_poly.entity_id
_entity_poly.type
_entity_poly.pdbx_seq_one_letter_code
_entity_poly.pdbx_strand_id
1 'polypeptide(L)'
;MSPELRELFEIKQEEKKNNPPARQNVGTHVLIRLAVLILGTIAFSIAMSMASGWGVLGVAIYMVIFHSLWFLFILIEAIVLQSIEKLKLRNANLTLSGILLLIYGIAAIMIFLD
;
A
#
# COMPACT_ATOMS: atom_id res chain seq x y z
N MET A 1 -36.88 24.13 23.24
CA MET A 1 -36.57 23.25 22.09
C MET A 1 -37.86 22.54 21.72
N SER A 2 -38.32 22.67 20.48
CA SER A 2 -39.58 22.04 20.05
C SER A 2 -39.41 20.53 19.86
N PRO A 3 -40.44 19.72 20.11
CA PRO A 3 -40.40 18.26 19.95
C PRO A 3 -39.97 17.81 18.55
N GLU A 4 -40.44 18.51 17.52
CA GLU A 4 -40.15 18.20 16.10
C GLU A 4 -38.67 18.37 15.74
N LEU A 5 -37.99 19.38 16.31
CA LEU A 5 -36.56 19.57 16.10
C LEU A 5 -35.75 18.46 16.79
N ARG A 6 -36.23 17.98 17.94
CA ARG A 6 -35.59 16.88 18.67
C ARG A 6 -35.68 15.57 17.89
N GLU A 7 -36.84 15.26 17.30
CA GLU A 7 -36.98 14.13 16.38
C GLU A 7 -36.07 14.27 15.15
N LEU A 8 -36.01 15.46 14.52
CA LEU A 8 -35.11 15.69 13.38
C LEU A 8 -33.62 15.49 13.72
N PHE A 9 -33.19 15.81 14.94
CA PHE A 9 -31.83 15.56 15.41
C PHE A 9 -31.60 14.10 15.83
N GLU A 10 -32.58 13.43 16.43
CA GLU A 10 -32.55 12.00 16.77
C GLU A 10 -32.51 11.14 15.48
N ILE A 11 -33.32 11.46 14.47
CA ILE A 11 -33.32 10.81 13.14
C ILE A 11 -31.96 10.95 12.44
N LYS A 12 -31.30 12.12 12.55
CA LYS A 12 -29.98 12.33 11.94
C LYS A 12 -28.84 11.60 12.67
N GLN A 13 -29.03 11.24 13.94
CA GLN A 13 -28.06 10.46 14.70
C GLN A 13 -28.19 8.95 14.46
N GLU A 14 -29.39 8.46 14.14
CA GLU A 14 -29.66 7.02 13.95
C GLU A 14 -29.20 6.46 12.59
N GLU A 15 -28.91 7.30 11.60
CA GLU A 15 -28.37 6.85 10.29
C GLU A 15 -26.86 6.59 10.27
N LYS A 16 -26.14 6.68 11.39
CA LYS A 16 -24.88 5.93 11.53
C LYS A 16 -25.22 4.46 11.76
N LYS A 17 -25.69 3.83 10.69
CA LYS A 17 -25.89 2.39 10.58
C LYS A 17 -24.56 1.73 10.93
N ASN A 18 -24.46 1.26 12.17
CA ASN A 18 -23.42 0.39 12.70
C ASN A 18 -23.49 -0.95 11.96
N ASN A 19 -23.24 -0.95 10.65
CA ASN A 19 -22.86 -2.17 9.98
C ASN A 19 -21.52 -2.57 10.61
N PRO A 20 -21.41 -3.74 11.27
CA PRO A 20 -20.12 -4.19 11.78
C PRO A 20 -19.12 -4.12 10.63
N PRO A 21 -17.91 -3.58 10.83
CA PRO A 21 -16.96 -3.40 9.74
C PRO A 21 -16.78 -4.76 9.07
N ALA A 22 -17.22 -4.86 7.80
CA ALA A 22 -17.15 -6.10 7.03
C ALA A 22 -15.77 -6.71 7.26
N ARG A 23 -15.72 -7.96 7.74
CA ARG A 23 -14.49 -8.64 8.20
C ARG A 23 -13.34 -8.34 7.22
N GLN A 24 -12.48 -7.39 7.57
CA GLN A 24 -11.38 -6.96 6.71
C GLN A 24 -10.31 -8.03 6.81
N ASN A 25 -10.08 -8.78 5.73
CA ASN A 25 -9.03 -9.79 5.69
C ASN A 25 -7.66 -9.16 5.44
N VAL A 26 -7.16 -8.41 6.44
CA VAL A 26 -5.89 -7.67 6.36
C VAL A 26 -4.73 -8.60 5.98
N GLY A 27 -4.72 -9.83 6.51
CA GLY A 27 -3.67 -10.81 6.22
C GLY A 27 -3.57 -11.15 4.73
N THR A 28 -4.68 -11.50 4.09
CA THR A 28 -4.68 -11.81 2.65
C THR A 28 -4.26 -10.61 1.80
N HIS A 29 -4.69 -9.40 2.16
CA HIS A 29 -4.28 -8.19 1.43
C HIS A 29 -2.75 -7.93 1.55
N VAL A 30 -2.18 -8.06 2.75
CA VAL A 30 -0.73 -7.92 2.94
C VAL A 30 0.05 -9.01 2.20
N LEU A 31 -0.42 -10.26 2.26
CA LEU A 31 0.21 -11.38 1.56
C LEU A 31 0.25 -11.19 0.05
N ILE A 32 -0.86 -10.77 -0.57
CA ILE A 32 -0.90 -10.48 -2.01
C ILE A 32 0.10 -9.39 -2.35
N ARG A 33 0.20 -8.33 -1.53
CA ARG A 33 1.12 -7.23 -1.81
C ARG A 33 2.59 -7.62 -1.73
N LEU A 34 2.93 -8.43 -0.73
CA LEU A 34 4.27 -9.00 -0.61
C LEU A 34 4.56 -9.96 -1.76
N ALA A 35 3.60 -10.79 -2.17
CA ALA A 35 3.76 -11.70 -3.29
C ALA A 35 4.07 -10.95 -4.60
N VAL A 36 3.33 -9.89 -4.92
CA VAL A 36 3.59 -9.08 -6.13
C VAL A 36 4.99 -8.46 -6.10
N LEU A 37 5.40 -7.91 -4.96
CA LEU A 37 6.73 -7.32 -4.78
C LEU A 37 7.85 -8.35 -4.95
N ILE A 38 7.74 -9.48 -4.26
CA ILE A 38 8.76 -10.54 -4.25
C ILE A 38 8.86 -11.21 -5.62
N LEU A 39 7.73 -11.59 -6.22
CA LEU A 39 7.72 -12.23 -7.53
C LEU A 39 8.21 -11.26 -8.62
N GLY A 40 7.82 -10.00 -8.56
CA GLY A 40 8.36 -8.96 -9.45
C GLY A 40 9.87 -8.83 -9.32
N THR A 41 10.38 -8.73 -8.08
CA THR A 41 11.82 -8.68 -7.79
C THR A 41 12.56 -9.89 -8.38
N ILE A 42 12.07 -11.10 -8.14
CA ILE A 42 12.68 -12.33 -8.67
C ILE A 42 12.69 -12.32 -10.20
N ALA A 43 11.57 -11.95 -10.82
CA ALA A 43 11.47 -11.88 -12.28
C ALA A 43 12.48 -10.89 -12.88
N PHE A 44 12.62 -9.70 -12.29
CA PHE A 44 13.64 -8.73 -12.73
C PHE A 44 15.06 -9.22 -12.49
N SER A 45 15.33 -9.91 -11.37
CA SER A 45 16.64 -10.51 -11.10
C SER A 45 17.02 -11.57 -12.14
N ILE A 46 16.07 -12.41 -12.55
CA ILE A 46 16.27 -13.39 -13.64
C ILE A 46 16.50 -12.66 -14.97
N ALA A 47 15.71 -11.63 -15.27
CA ALA A 47 15.88 -10.84 -16.49
C ALA A 47 17.27 -10.15 -16.54
N MET A 48 17.77 -9.65 -15.42
CA MET A 48 19.10 -9.06 -15.32
C MET A 48 20.21 -10.09 -15.54
N SER A 49 20.07 -11.31 -15.02
CA SER A 49 21.10 -12.36 -15.19
C SER A 49 21.22 -12.86 -16.63
N MET A 50 20.15 -12.70 -17.43
CA MET A 50 20.12 -13.04 -18.85
C MET A 50 20.52 -11.87 -19.77
N ALA A 51 20.55 -10.63 -19.24
CA ALA A 51 20.88 -9.44 -20.01
C ALA A 51 22.39 -9.24 -20.12
N SER A 52 22.84 -8.55 -21.17
CA SER A 52 24.26 -8.24 -21.41
C SER A 52 24.48 -6.76 -21.73
N GLY A 53 25.67 -6.25 -21.40
CA GLY A 53 26.06 -4.86 -21.60
C GLY A 53 25.05 -3.88 -21.00
N TRP A 54 24.64 -2.88 -21.79
CA TRP A 54 23.65 -1.86 -21.39
C TRP A 54 22.24 -2.43 -21.13
N GLY A 55 21.94 -3.65 -21.57
CA GLY A 55 20.67 -4.32 -21.29
C GLY A 55 20.44 -4.52 -19.80
N VAL A 56 21.49 -4.82 -19.02
CA VAL A 56 21.39 -4.99 -17.56
C VAL A 56 20.91 -3.69 -16.90
N LEU A 57 21.47 -2.55 -17.31
CA LEU A 57 21.07 -1.24 -16.80
C LEU A 57 19.61 -0.92 -17.18
N GLY A 58 19.20 -1.24 -18.41
CA GLY A 58 17.82 -1.06 -18.85
C GLY A 58 16.83 -1.85 -17.99
N VAL A 59 17.12 -3.13 -17.71
CA VAL A 59 16.29 -3.98 -16.84
C VAL A 59 16.26 -3.43 -15.40
N ALA A 60 17.40 -2.97 -14.88
CA ALA A 60 17.47 -2.35 -13.55
C ALA A 60 16.60 -1.09 -13.45
N ILE A 61 16.57 -0.24 -14.49
CA ILE A 61 15.69 0.93 -14.54
C ILE A 61 14.22 0.51 -14.52
N TYR A 62 13.82 -0.49 -15.32
CA TYR A 62 12.46 -1.01 -15.30
C TYR A 62 12.07 -1.58 -13.94
N MET A 63 13.00 -2.25 -13.27
CA MET A 63 12.79 -2.75 -11.90
C MET A 63 12.51 -1.60 -10.94
N VAL A 64 13.30 -0.52 -10.96
CA VAL A 64 13.07 0.66 -10.11
C VAL A 64 11.71 1.30 -10.40
N ILE A 65 11.33 1.46 -11.68
CA ILE A 65 10.02 1.99 -12.07
C ILE A 65 8.89 1.12 -11.53
N PHE A 66 8.99 -0.22 -11.70
CA PHE A 66 7.99 -1.15 -11.19
C PHE A 66 7.81 -1.01 -9.67
N HIS A 67 8.90 -1.00 -8.92
CA HIS A 67 8.85 -0.84 -7.46
C HIS A 67 8.27 0.50 -7.04
N SER A 68 8.63 1.58 -7.75
CA SER A 68 8.12 2.93 -7.48
C SER A 68 6.61 3.04 -7.73
N LEU A 69 6.13 2.48 -8.85
CA LEU A 69 4.70 2.44 -9.17
C LEU A 69 3.92 1.57 -8.20
N TRP A 70 4.48 0.42 -7.81
CA TRP A 70 3.86 -0.46 -6.82
C TRP A 70 3.75 0.21 -5.45
N PHE A 71 4.81 0.90 -5.04
CA PHE A 71 4.81 1.69 -3.80
C PHE A 71 3.77 2.82 -3.85
N LEU A 72 3.71 3.57 -4.94
CA LEU A 72 2.71 4.62 -5.14
C LEU A 72 1.29 4.06 -5.10
N PHE A 73 1.05 2.89 -5.69
CA PHE A 73 -0.23 2.19 -5.62
C PHE A 73 -0.65 1.90 -4.18
N ILE A 74 0.27 1.40 -3.33
CA ILE A 74 -0.01 1.12 -1.91
C ILE A 74 -0.38 2.41 -1.15
N LEU A 75 0.29 3.53 -1.46
CA LEU A 75 0.01 4.83 -0.86
C LEU A 75 -1.35 5.39 -1.28
N ILE A 76 -1.67 5.36 -2.58
CA ILE A 76 -2.98 5.78 -3.10
C ILE A 76 -4.08 4.93 -2.45
N GLU A 77 -3.88 3.62 -2.36
CA GLU A 77 -4.81 2.72 -1.70
C GLU A 77 -5.00 3.10 -0.22
N ALA A 78 -3.95 3.48 0.51
CA ALA A 78 -4.07 3.95 1.88
C ALA A 78 -4.94 5.21 2.00
N ILE A 79 -4.81 6.16 1.06
CA ILE A 79 -5.64 7.37 1.00
C ILE A 79 -7.09 7.01 0.69
N VAL A 80 -7.34 6.09 -0.24
CA VAL A 80 -8.70 5.63 -0.54
C VAL A 80 -9.31 4.92 0.68
N LEU A 81 -8.56 4.07 1.36
CA LEU A 81 -9.00 3.33 2.56
C LEU A 81 -9.34 4.26 3.73
N GLN A 82 -8.71 5.44 3.82
CA GLN A 82 -9.08 6.50 4.75
C GLN A 82 -10.50 7.00 4.47
N SER A 83 -10.84 7.24 3.20
CA SER A 83 -12.16 7.78 2.81
C SER A 83 -13.31 6.80 3.05
N ILE A 84 -13.04 5.50 3.00
CA ILE A 84 -14.05 4.44 3.21
C ILE A 84 -13.98 3.80 4.61
N GLU A 85 -13.38 4.50 5.58
CA GLU A 85 -13.25 4.10 7.00
C GLU A 85 -12.63 2.70 7.24
N LYS A 86 -11.86 2.17 6.27
CA LYS A 86 -11.17 0.88 6.40
C LYS A 86 -9.81 1.03 7.10
N LEU A 87 -9.85 1.52 8.34
CA LEU A 87 -8.66 2.00 9.05
C LEU A 87 -7.60 0.92 9.35
N LYS A 88 -8.01 -0.33 9.59
CA LYS A 88 -7.06 -1.44 9.83
C LYS A 88 -6.24 -1.74 8.59
N LEU A 89 -6.90 -1.77 7.43
CA LEU A 89 -6.25 -2.02 6.14
C LEU A 89 -5.35 -0.83 5.74
N ARG A 90 -5.82 0.40 5.96
CA ARG A 90 -5.01 1.63 5.80
C ARG A 90 -3.73 1.55 6.63
N ASN A 91 -3.84 1.22 7.92
CA ASN A 91 -2.67 1.12 8.80
C ASN A 91 -1.68 0.07 8.31
N ALA A 92 -2.17 -1.09 7.87
CA ALA A 92 -1.30 -2.12 7.29
C ALA A 92 -0.57 -1.62 6.03
N ASN A 93 -1.22 -0.86 5.15
CA ASN A 93 -0.58 -0.25 3.99
C ASN A 93 0.48 0.77 4.37
N LEU A 94 0.21 1.63 5.34
CA LEU A 94 1.18 2.63 5.82
C LEU A 94 2.38 1.97 6.50
N THR A 95 2.16 0.94 7.34
CA THR A 95 3.24 0.15 7.93
C THR A 95 4.09 -0.53 6.86
N LEU A 96 3.47 -1.17 5.87
CA LEU A 96 4.18 -1.80 4.76
C LEU A 96 5.01 -0.76 3.99
N SER A 97 4.43 0.41 3.70
CA SER A 97 5.11 1.50 3.01
C SER A 97 6.32 2.01 3.80
N GLY A 98 6.16 2.20 5.12
CA GLY A 98 7.25 2.61 6.00
C GLY A 98 8.39 1.59 6.03
N ILE A 99 8.08 0.29 6.10
CA ILE A 99 9.08 -0.78 6.04
C ILE A 99 9.82 -0.76 4.70
N LEU A 100 9.10 -0.61 3.58
CA LEU A 100 9.73 -0.56 2.26
C LEU A 100 10.66 0.65 2.12
N LEU A 101 10.23 1.84 2.56
CA LEU A 101 11.08 3.03 2.57
C LEU A 101 12.33 2.83 3.42
N LEU A 102 12.22 2.18 4.57
CA LEU A 102 13.36 1.88 5.42
C LEU A 102 14.36 0.93 4.73
N ILE A 103 13.86 -0.14 4.11
CA ILE A 103 14.72 -1.10 3.37
C ILE A 103 15.44 -0.40 2.22
N TYR A 104 14.71 0.36 1.39
CA TYR A 104 15.33 1.10 0.27
C TYR A 104 16.28 2.19 0.76
N GLY A 105 15.96 2.87 1.86
CA GLY A 105 16.83 3.88 2.46
C GLY A 105 18.14 3.27 2.95
N ILE A 106 18.09 2.13 3.63
CA ILE A 106 19.29 1.38 4.06
C ILE A 106 20.10 0.94 2.84
N ALA A 107 19.45 0.34 1.84
CA ALA A 107 20.15 -0.10 0.62
C ALA A 107 20.82 1.07 -0.11
N ALA A 108 20.15 2.22 -0.22
CA ALA A 108 20.74 3.42 -0.82
C ALA A 108 21.94 3.93 0.00
N ILE A 109 21.82 3.99 1.33
CA ILE A 109 22.95 4.37 2.20
C ILE A 109 24.14 3.44 1.96
N MET A 110 23.93 2.13 1.93
CA MET A 110 25.00 1.17 1.68
C MET A 110 25.65 1.36 0.30
N ILE A 111 24.86 1.65 -0.74
CA ILE A 111 25.40 1.82 -2.10
C ILE A 111 26.14 3.15 -2.28
N PHE A 112 25.70 4.24 -1.62
CA PHE A 112 26.25 5.58 -1.83
C PHE A 112 27.29 6.02 -0.79
N LEU A 113 27.39 5.33 0.35
CA LEU A 113 28.41 5.60 1.37
C LEU A 113 29.57 4.59 1.39
N ASP A 114 29.47 3.48 0.65
CA ASP A 114 30.62 2.63 0.28
C ASP A 114 31.38 3.23 -0.92
#